data_AF-A0A4R1LUB5-F1
#
_entry.id   AF-A0A4R1LUB5-F1
#
_cell.length_a   1.000
_cell.length_b   1.000
_cell.length_c   1.000
_cell.angle_alpha   90.00
_cell.angle_beta   90.00
_cell.angle_gamma   90.00
#
_symmetry.space_group_name_H-M   'P 1'
#
loop_
_entity.id
_entity.type
_entity.pdbx_description
1 polymer ?
#
loop_
_entity_poly.entity_id
_entity_poly.type
_entity_poly.pdbx_seq_one_letter_code
_entity_poly.pdbx_strand_id
1 'polypeptide(L)'
;MQRFLGILLFFIFIVGCKSDRPDHIINEKEMTGLLRDLHLIDGYLNTLPSDSSRRMSANLIKGVYMHYNVDSVIVRESIEYYSSQPQVLNRIYSDVDNQLKAMGATAQELNRKVQREKFVRDSIKNAYVADSLLRLKNDSIRSQIAKYLLYWKDSDSTDLKPKPWSWEERSKLLEKLKLKIDI
;
A
#
# COMPACT_ATOMS: atom_id res chain seq x y z
N MET A 1 -70.74 13.60 -20.96
CA MET A 1 -70.16 13.18 -19.66
C MET A 1 -68.85 12.38 -19.79
N GLN A 2 -68.71 11.43 -20.72
CA GLN A 2 -67.50 10.57 -20.80
C GLN A 2 -66.19 11.30 -21.17
N ARG A 3 -66.25 12.44 -21.87
CA ARG A 3 -65.05 13.21 -22.27
C ARG A 3 -64.40 13.98 -21.11
N PHE A 4 -65.18 14.39 -20.11
CA PHE A 4 -64.66 15.06 -18.92
C PHE A 4 -63.96 14.10 -17.96
N LEU A 5 -64.41 12.84 -17.91
CA LEU A 5 -63.79 11.81 -17.08
C LEU A 5 -62.36 11.49 -17.52
N GLY A 6 -62.11 11.46 -18.83
CA GLY A 6 -60.76 11.24 -19.38
C GLY A 6 -59.78 12.38 -19.05
N ILE A 7 -60.26 13.63 -19.08
CA ILE A 7 -59.46 14.81 -18.73
C ILE A 7 -59.16 14.82 -17.22
N LEU A 8 -60.15 14.50 -16.38
CA LEU A 8 -59.96 14.39 -14.93
C LEU A 8 -58.95 13.28 -14.57
N LEU A 9 -59.04 12.12 -15.24
CA LEU A 9 -58.10 11.01 -15.04
C LEU A 9 -56.68 11.42 -15.46
N PHE A 10 -56.54 12.13 -16.59
CA PHE A 10 -55.25 12.63 -17.07
C PHE A 10 -54.60 13.61 -16.08
N PHE A 11 -55.37 14.53 -15.49
CA PHE A 11 -54.85 15.45 -14.47
C PHE A 11 -54.38 14.74 -13.19
N ILE A 12 -55.06 13.66 -12.76
CA ILE A 12 -54.63 12.85 -11.59
C ILE A 12 -53.27 12.18 -11.85
N PHE A 13 -52.99 11.74 -13.07
CA PHE A 13 -51.68 11.17 -13.44
C PHE A 13 -50.53 12.18 -13.44
N ILE A 14 -50.81 13.47 -13.68
CA ILE A 14 -49.76 14.51 -13.75
C ILE A 14 -49.40 15.03 -12.34
N VAL A 15 -50.35 15.04 -11.40
CA VAL A 15 -50.12 15.54 -10.02
C VAL A 15 -49.41 14.50 -9.14
N GLY A 16 -49.36 13.23 -9.54
CA GLY A 16 -48.79 12.13 -8.74
C GLY A 16 -47.26 12.13 -8.57
N CYS A 17 -46.52 13.05 -9.17
CA CYS A 17 -45.06 12.98 -9.20
C CYS A 17 -44.37 14.29 -8.76
N LYS A 18 -44.57 14.65 -7.49
CA LYS A 18 -43.63 15.48 -6.74
C LYS A 18 -43.78 15.16 -5.26
N SER A 19 -42.99 14.19 -4.79
CA SER A 19 -42.77 14.01 -3.36
C SER A 19 -41.66 14.97 -2.98
N ASP A 20 -41.99 16.08 -2.34
CA ASP A 20 -40.98 16.87 -1.66
C ASP A 20 -40.36 16.01 -0.56
N ARG A 21 -39.03 16.12 -0.40
CA ARG A 21 -38.31 15.37 0.63
C ARG A 21 -38.76 15.88 2.01
N PRO A 22 -39.23 15.01 2.92
CA PRO A 22 -39.55 15.43 4.28
C PRO A 22 -38.34 16.05 4.99
N ASP A 23 -38.56 17.07 5.82
CA ASP A 23 -37.46 17.85 6.42
C ASP A 23 -36.53 17.03 7.32
N HIS A 24 -37.05 15.98 7.96
CA HIS A 24 -36.30 15.10 8.85
C HIS A 24 -35.39 14.09 8.12
N ILE A 25 -35.61 13.89 6.82
CA ILE A 25 -34.75 13.02 6.01
C ILE A 25 -33.40 13.70 5.83
N ILE A 26 -32.31 12.96 5.83
CA ILE A 26 -30.97 13.51 5.58
C ILE A 26 -30.90 14.00 4.13
N ASN A 27 -30.24 15.13 3.85
CA ASN A 27 -30.13 15.60 2.46
C ASN A 27 -29.13 14.74 1.66
N GLU A 28 -29.19 14.79 0.32
CA GLU A 28 -28.38 13.90 -0.53
C GLU A 28 -26.87 14.03 -0.25
N LYS A 29 -26.37 15.25 -0.04
CA LYS A 29 -24.95 15.52 0.20
C LYS A 29 -24.49 14.96 1.55
N GLU A 30 -25.27 15.17 2.60
CA GLU A 30 -25.00 14.61 3.93
C GLU A 30 -25.13 13.09 3.94
N MET A 31 -26.12 12.54 3.22
CA MET A 31 -26.30 11.10 3.08
C MET A 31 -25.10 10.46 2.36
N THR A 32 -24.61 11.06 1.28
CA THR A 32 -23.37 10.62 0.60
C THR A 32 -22.20 10.60 1.57
N GLY A 33 -22.03 11.64 2.39
CA GLY A 33 -20.97 11.69 3.40
C GLY A 33 -21.12 10.60 4.47
N LEU A 34 -22.32 10.46 5.02
CA LEU A 34 -22.64 9.49 6.07
C LEU A 34 -22.41 8.06 5.58
N LEU A 35 -22.89 7.71 4.40
CA LEU A 35 -22.70 6.36 3.83
C LEU A 35 -21.23 6.08 3.54
N ARG A 36 -20.48 7.06 3.01
CA ARG A 36 -19.03 6.93 2.83
C ARG A 36 -18.35 6.58 4.16
N ASP A 37 -18.65 7.32 5.23
CA ASP A 37 -17.98 7.13 6.52
C ASP A 37 -18.39 5.81 7.18
N LEU A 38 -19.66 5.39 7.04
CA LEU A 38 -20.11 4.06 7.46
C LEU A 38 -19.38 2.95 6.70
N HIS A 39 -19.21 3.07 5.38
CA HIS A 39 -18.47 2.09 4.59
C HIS A 39 -16.96 2.08 4.90
N LEU A 40 -16.37 3.23 5.26
CA LEU A 40 -14.99 3.28 5.74
C LEU A 40 -14.84 2.53 7.07
N ILE A 41 -15.79 2.71 8.00
CA ILE A 41 -15.81 1.98 9.26
C ILE A 41 -16.00 0.49 9.03
N ASP A 42 -16.91 0.09 8.14
CA ASP A 42 -17.12 -1.31 7.80
C ASP A 42 -15.85 -1.92 7.19
N GLY A 43 -15.21 -1.21 6.26
CA GLY A 43 -13.91 -1.58 5.72
C GLY A 43 -12.84 -1.77 6.81
N TYR A 44 -12.75 -0.84 7.77
CA TYR A 44 -11.82 -0.94 8.90
C TYR A 44 -12.15 -2.13 9.81
N LEU A 45 -13.42 -2.31 10.18
CA LEU A 45 -13.88 -3.40 11.04
C LEU A 45 -13.59 -4.78 10.44
N ASN A 46 -13.67 -4.91 9.12
CA ASN A 46 -13.31 -6.13 8.39
C ASN A 46 -11.81 -6.44 8.39
N THR A 47 -10.94 -5.49 8.77
CA THR A 47 -9.51 -5.76 8.98
C THR A 47 -9.20 -6.32 10.37
N LEU A 48 -10.15 -6.26 11.31
CA LEU A 48 -9.96 -6.67 12.69
C LEU A 48 -10.43 -8.11 12.94
N PRO A 49 -9.89 -8.80 13.95
CA PRO A 49 -10.48 -10.05 14.45
C PRO A 49 -11.95 -9.86 14.86
N SER A 50 -12.77 -10.91 14.69
CA SER A 50 -14.22 -10.84 14.91
C SER A 50 -14.62 -10.29 16.29
N ASP A 51 -13.94 -10.73 17.36
CA ASP A 51 -14.24 -10.27 18.72
C ASP A 51 -13.96 -8.77 18.92
N SER A 52 -12.85 -8.28 18.36
CA SER A 52 -12.50 -6.85 18.38
C SER A 52 -13.49 -6.03 17.57
N SER A 53 -13.81 -6.51 16.35
CA SER A 53 -14.78 -5.87 15.47
C SER A 53 -16.14 -5.71 16.16
N ARG A 54 -16.67 -6.78 16.77
CA ARG A 54 -17.94 -6.76 17.52
C ARG A 54 -17.92 -5.80 18.70
N ARG A 55 -16.79 -5.67 19.40
CA ARG A 55 -16.64 -4.75 20.54
C ARG A 55 -16.60 -3.28 20.12
N MET A 56 -16.01 -2.98 18.97
CA MET A 56 -15.78 -1.61 18.52
C MET A 56 -16.90 -1.05 17.64
N SER A 57 -17.61 -1.90 16.90
CA SER A 57 -18.58 -1.50 15.88
C SER A 57 -19.62 -0.50 16.37
N ALA A 58 -20.26 -0.78 17.51
CA ALA A 58 -21.29 0.08 18.08
C ALA A 58 -20.78 1.49 18.40
N ASN A 59 -19.57 1.61 18.95
CA ASN A 59 -18.98 2.91 19.30
C ASN A 59 -18.56 3.68 18.05
N LEU A 60 -18.01 3.00 17.04
CA LEU A 60 -17.60 3.63 15.78
C LEU A 60 -18.81 4.17 15.00
N ILE A 61 -19.86 3.35 14.83
CA ILE A 61 -21.09 3.75 14.15
C ILE A 61 -21.77 4.91 14.90
N LYS A 62 -21.82 4.83 16.24
CA LYS A 62 -22.33 5.92 17.08
C LYS A 62 -21.55 7.22 16.87
N GLY A 63 -20.23 7.14 16.71
CA GLY A 63 -19.39 8.30 16.40
C GLY A 63 -19.76 8.97 15.07
N VAL A 64 -20.09 8.18 14.04
CA VAL A 64 -20.57 8.73 12.76
C VAL A 64 -21.91 9.42 12.93
N TYR A 65 -22.87 8.79 13.61
CA TYR A 65 -24.18 9.40 13.84
C TYR A 65 -24.07 10.73 14.60
N MET A 66 -23.18 10.79 15.59
CA MET A 66 -22.85 12.04 16.29
C MET A 66 -22.23 13.10 15.37
N HIS A 67 -21.33 12.71 14.46
CA HIS A 67 -20.71 13.65 13.52
C HIS A 67 -21.73 14.33 12.59
N TYR A 68 -22.72 13.56 12.12
CA TYR A 68 -23.78 14.05 11.24
C TYR A 68 -25.00 14.60 12.00
N ASN A 69 -24.98 14.60 13.34
CA ASN A 69 -26.10 15.01 14.19
C ASN A 69 -27.42 14.29 13.86
N VAL A 70 -27.34 12.97 13.68
CA VAL A 70 -28.48 12.10 13.37
C VAL A 70 -28.59 10.95 14.38
N ASP A 71 -29.74 10.29 14.40
CA ASP A 71 -29.94 9.05 15.14
C ASP A 71 -30.21 7.87 14.19
N SER A 72 -30.31 6.66 14.76
CA SER A 72 -30.57 5.45 13.97
C SER A 72 -31.94 5.46 13.29
N VAL A 73 -32.92 6.17 13.83
CA VAL A 73 -34.28 6.24 13.28
C VAL A 73 -34.27 7.09 12.02
N ILE A 74 -33.70 8.30 12.10
CA ILE A 74 -33.53 9.21 10.97
C ILE A 74 -32.72 8.56 9.85
N VAL A 75 -31.62 7.88 10.19
CA VAL A 75 -30.79 7.18 9.19
C VAL A 75 -31.59 6.08 8.49
N ARG A 76 -32.33 5.24 9.24
CA ARG A 76 -33.17 4.18 8.67
C ARG A 76 -34.25 4.75 7.76
N GLU A 77 -35.01 5.74 8.22
CA GLU A 77 -36.05 6.41 7.44
C GLU A 77 -35.50 7.06 6.17
N SER A 78 -34.30 7.65 6.26
CA SER A 78 -33.62 8.23 5.11
C SER A 78 -33.19 7.17 4.09
N ILE A 79 -32.68 6.01 4.54
CA ILE A 79 -32.36 4.89 3.65
C ILE A 79 -33.63 4.38 2.96
N GLU A 80 -34.72 4.20 3.69
CA GLU A 80 -36.02 3.79 3.13
C GLU A 80 -36.54 4.81 2.09
N TYR A 81 -36.46 6.10 2.42
CA TYR A 81 -36.83 7.19 1.53
C TYR A 81 -36.03 7.14 0.22
N TYR A 82 -34.70 7.07 0.28
CA TYR A 82 -33.88 7.02 -0.93
C TYR A 82 -34.04 5.70 -1.70
N SER A 83 -34.32 4.59 -1.02
CA SER A 83 -34.63 3.30 -1.66
C SER A 83 -35.90 3.34 -2.51
N SER A 84 -36.85 4.21 -2.17
CA SER A 84 -38.04 4.46 -3.00
C SER A 84 -37.73 5.27 -4.28
N GLN A 85 -36.53 5.84 -4.39
CA GLN A 85 -36.08 6.70 -5.50
C GLN A 85 -34.77 6.18 -6.12
N PRO A 86 -34.83 5.11 -6.94
CA PRO A 86 -33.63 4.43 -7.44
C PRO A 86 -32.64 5.34 -8.18
N GLN A 87 -33.14 6.33 -8.93
CA GLN A 87 -32.27 7.27 -9.65
C GLN A 87 -31.46 8.15 -8.69
N VAL A 88 -32.07 8.62 -7.60
CA VAL A 88 -31.41 9.45 -6.59
C VAL A 88 -30.41 8.60 -5.80
N LEU A 89 -30.83 7.41 -5.36
CA LEU A 89 -29.97 6.49 -4.65
C LEU A 89 -28.74 6.07 -5.46
N ASN A 90 -28.91 5.83 -6.76
CA ASN A 90 -27.79 5.51 -7.65
C ASN A 90 -26.77 6.67 -7.76
N ARG A 91 -27.24 7.93 -7.77
CA ARG A 91 -26.33 9.10 -7.72
C ARG A 91 -25.56 9.16 -6.41
N ILE A 92 -26.26 8.99 -5.27
CA ILE A 92 -25.63 8.95 -3.94
C ILE A 92 -24.51 7.90 -3.91
N TYR A 93 -24.79 6.65 -4.31
CA TYR A 93 -23.79 5.60 -4.29
C TYR A 93 -22.66 5.79 -5.31
N SER A 94 -22.96 6.35 -6.50
CA SER A 94 -21.93 6.74 -7.47
C SER A 94 -20.96 7.76 -6.86
N ASP A 95 -21.47 8.75 -6.12
CA ASP A 95 -20.64 9.74 -5.46
C ASP A 95 -19.83 9.16 -4.30
N VAL A 96 -20.42 8.24 -3.52
CA VAL A 96 -19.69 7.47 -2.49
C VAL A 96 -18.53 6.71 -3.11
N ASP A 97 -18.78 5.93 -4.19
CA ASP A 97 -17.76 5.15 -4.88
C ASP A 97 -16.63 6.03 -5.42
N ASN A 98 -16.97 7.17 -6.05
CA ASN A 98 -15.99 8.14 -6.54
C ASN A 98 -15.11 8.69 -5.41
N GLN A 99 -15.70 9.05 -4.26
CA GLN A 99 -14.96 9.55 -3.11
C GLN A 99 -14.04 8.48 -2.51
N LEU A 100 -14.53 7.25 -2.36
CA LEU A 100 -13.73 6.13 -1.85
C LEU A 100 -12.57 5.77 -2.78
N LYS A 101 -12.79 5.76 -4.11
CA LYS A 101 -11.72 5.55 -5.10
C LYS A 101 -10.66 6.64 -5.02
N ALA A 102 -11.06 7.90 -4.90
CA ALA A 102 -10.12 9.01 -4.74
C ALA A 102 -9.28 8.88 -3.46
N MET A 103 -9.91 8.52 -2.33
CA MET A 103 -9.20 8.24 -1.07
C MET A 103 -8.26 7.04 -1.20
N GLY A 104 -8.70 5.95 -1.85
CA GLY A 104 -7.87 4.77 -2.09
C GLY A 104 -6.63 5.06 -2.95
N ALA A 105 -6.80 5.84 -4.01
CA ALA A 105 -5.70 6.24 -4.89
C ALA A 105 -4.64 7.08 -4.17
N THR A 106 -5.07 8.05 -3.34
CA THR A 106 -4.14 8.88 -2.56
C THR A 106 -3.39 8.07 -1.52
N ALA A 107 -4.07 7.17 -0.81
CA ALA A 107 -3.45 6.26 0.16
C ALA A 107 -2.45 5.30 -0.50
N GLN A 108 -2.80 4.76 -1.68
CA GLN A 108 -1.91 3.88 -2.44
C GLN A 108 -0.63 4.61 -2.87
N GLU A 109 -0.75 5.83 -3.39
CA GLU A 109 0.41 6.61 -3.80
C GLU A 109 1.34 6.93 -2.63
N LEU A 110 0.77 7.30 -1.47
CA LEU A 110 1.56 7.52 -0.26
C LEU A 110 2.31 6.24 0.16
N ASN A 111 1.63 5.10 0.17
CA ASN A 111 2.25 3.81 0.49
C ASN A 111 3.38 3.47 -0.49
N ARG A 112 3.21 3.72 -1.80
CA ARG A 112 4.26 3.49 -2.80
C ARG A 112 5.51 4.33 -2.53
N LYS A 113 5.34 5.60 -2.15
CA LYS A 113 6.46 6.47 -1.77
C LYS A 113 7.22 5.92 -0.56
N VAL A 114 6.50 5.56 0.50
CA VAL A 114 7.09 4.97 1.71
C VAL A 114 7.83 3.67 1.40
N GLN A 115 7.24 2.78 0.59
CA GLN A 115 7.88 1.52 0.22
C GLN A 115 9.11 1.74 -0.67
N ARG A 116 9.06 2.70 -1.59
CA ARG A 116 10.21 3.06 -2.44
C ARG A 116 11.38 3.56 -1.60
N GLU A 117 11.12 4.42 -0.61
CA GLU A 117 12.17 4.90 0.30
C GLU A 117 12.81 3.75 1.09
N LYS A 118 12.01 2.82 1.60
CA LYS A 118 12.51 1.61 2.27
C LYS A 118 13.38 0.78 1.32
N PHE A 119 12.88 0.50 0.11
CA PHE A 119 13.60 -0.26 -0.91
C PHE A 119 14.96 0.37 -1.27
N VAL A 120 15.02 1.69 -1.44
CA VAL A 120 16.27 2.40 -1.74
C VAL A 120 17.25 2.28 -0.57
N ARG A 121 16.80 2.49 0.67
CA ARG A 121 17.64 2.32 1.86
C ARG A 121 18.20 0.91 1.98
N ASP A 122 17.36 -0.10 1.78
CA ASP A 122 17.77 -1.50 1.85
C ASP A 122 18.78 -1.84 0.74
N SER A 123 18.58 -1.30 -0.47
CA SER A 123 19.50 -1.47 -1.60
C SER A 123 20.88 -0.87 -1.32
N ILE A 124 20.93 0.35 -0.76
CA ILE A 124 22.19 1.02 -0.39
C ILE A 124 22.91 0.21 0.70
N LYS A 125 22.19 -0.25 1.73
CA LYS A 125 22.76 -1.07 2.80
C LYS A 125 23.34 -2.37 2.25
N ASN A 126 22.63 -3.05 1.35
CA ASN A 126 23.08 -4.29 0.74
C ASN A 126 24.34 -4.08 -0.12
N ALA A 127 24.39 -2.99 -0.90
CA ALA A 127 25.57 -2.62 -1.66
C ALA A 127 26.80 -2.37 -0.76
N TYR A 128 26.61 -1.67 0.36
CA TYR A 128 27.67 -1.43 1.34
C TYR A 128 28.20 -2.72 1.98
N VAL A 129 27.30 -3.65 2.35
CA VAL A 129 27.68 -4.95 2.89
C VAL A 129 28.46 -5.77 1.86
N ALA A 130 27.99 -5.80 0.60
CA ALA A 130 28.67 -6.52 -0.47
C ALA A 130 30.08 -5.98 -0.73
N ASP A 131 30.24 -4.65 -0.78
CA ASP A 131 31.54 -3.99 -0.93
C ASP A 131 32.48 -4.34 0.25
N SER A 132 31.97 -4.29 1.48
CA SER A 132 32.72 -4.65 2.68
C SER A 132 33.22 -6.10 2.65
N LEU A 133 32.36 -7.04 2.24
CA LEU A 133 32.73 -8.45 2.10
C LEU A 133 33.79 -8.67 1.01
N LEU A 134 33.68 -7.93 -0.10
CA LEU A 134 34.64 -7.97 -1.19
C LEU A 134 36.01 -7.43 -0.75
N ARG A 135 36.02 -6.35 0.06
CA ARG A 135 37.26 -5.82 0.67
C ARG A 135 37.93 -6.84 1.57
N LEU A 136 37.18 -7.48 2.48
CA LEU A 136 37.72 -8.52 3.37
C LEU A 136 38.28 -9.72 2.59
N LYS A 137 37.60 -10.15 1.52
CA LYS A 137 38.10 -11.20 0.64
C LYS A 137 39.43 -10.80 -0.01
N ASN A 138 39.52 -9.58 -0.53
CA ASN A 138 40.75 -9.07 -1.15
C ASN A 138 41.90 -8.95 -0.14
N ASP A 139 41.64 -8.48 1.07
CA ASP A 139 42.64 -8.39 2.14
C ASP A 139 43.16 -9.77 2.54
N SER A 140 42.26 -10.76 2.64
CA SER A 140 42.62 -12.16 2.90
C SER A 140 43.52 -12.72 1.80
N ILE A 141 43.16 -12.50 0.53
CA ILE A 141 43.97 -12.89 -0.63
C ILE A 141 45.35 -12.22 -0.59
N ARG A 142 45.40 -10.91 -0.34
CA ARG A 142 46.65 -10.15 -0.23
C ARG A 142 47.53 -10.68 0.90
N SER A 143 46.95 -10.98 2.07
CA SER A 143 47.68 -11.56 3.20
C SER A 143 48.27 -12.93 2.85
N GLN A 144 47.51 -13.79 2.17
CA GLN A 144 48.02 -15.08 1.70
C GLN A 144 49.18 -14.90 0.73
N ILE A 145 49.04 -14.05 -0.28
CA ILE A 145 50.10 -13.74 -1.25
C ILE A 145 51.35 -13.20 -0.54
N ALA A 146 51.19 -12.23 0.38
CA ALA A 146 52.30 -11.66 1.13
C ALA A 146 53.06 -12.70 1.96
N LYS A 147 52.37 -13.68 2.58
CA LYS A 147 53.05 -14.79 3.28
C LYS A 147 53.91 -15.64 2.36
N TYR A 148 53.42 -15.93 1.15
CA TYR A 148 54.20 -16.66 0.14
C TYR A 148 55.37 -15.83 -0.42
N LEU A 149 55.21 -14.51 -0.51
CA LEU A 149 56.29 -13.60 -0.94
C LEU A 149 57.31 -13.33 0.16
N LEU A 150 56.90 -13.28 1.44
CA LEU A 150 57.80 -13.12 2.59
C LEU A 150 58.66 -14.36 2.86
N TYR A 151 58.33 -15.50 2.25
CA TYR A 151 59.23 -16.67 2.18
C TYR A 151 60.50 -16.41 1.35
N TRP A 152 60.64 -15.22 0.74
CA TRP A 152 61.83 -14.73 0.06
C TRP A 152 62.66 -13.77 0.93
N LYS A 153 62.75 -14.02 2.23
CA LYS A 153 63.64 -13.27 3.12
C LYS A 153 64.70 -14.20 3.70
N ASP A 154 65.85 -14.26 3.03
CA ASP A 154 67.04 -15.04 3.43
C ASP A 154 67.57 -14.61 4.82
N SER A 155 68.26 -15.44 5.60
CA SER A 155 69.28 -16.45 5.23
C SER A 155 69.27 -17.69 6.13
N ASP A 156 69.19 -18.88 5.54
CA ASP A 156 69.59 -20.12 6.20
C ASP A 156 70.26 -21.08 5.19
N SER A 157 71.60 -21.10 5.26
CA SER A 157 72.62 -22.07 4.79
C SER A 157 72.55 -22.83 3.45
N THR A 158 71.62 -22.60 2.53
CA THR A 158 71.64 -23.30 1.23
C THR A 158 72.05 -22.38 0.08
N ASP A 159 73.00 -22.84 -0.76
CA ASP A 159 73.54 -22.20 -1.97
C ASP A 159 72.53 -22.15 -3.13
N LEU A 160 71.29 -21.76 -2.81
CA LEU A 160 70.22 -21.58 -3.77
C LEU A 160 70.15 -20.09 -4.10
N LYS A 161 70.83 -19.70 -5.18
CA LYS A 161 70.66 -18.36 -5.76
C LYS A 161 69.16 -18.10 -5.96
N PRO A 162 68.62 -16.95 -5.52
CA PRO A 162 67.21 -16.65 -5.70
C PRO A 162 66.87 -16.73 -7.19
N LYS A 163 65.90 -17.57 -7.54
CA LYS A 163 65.42 -17.66 -8.92
C LYS A 163 64.68 -16.36 -9.25
N PRO A 164 64.97 -15.72 -10.39
CA PRO A 164 64.28 -14.50 -10.79
C PRO A 164 62.80 -14.80 -11.01
N TRP A 165 61.95 -13.90 -10.51
CA TRP A 165 60.50 -13.99 -10.66
C TRP A 165 60.10 -14.21 -12.13
N SER A 166 59.36 -15.30 -12.39
CA SER A 166 58.86 -15.63 -13.72
C SER A 166 57.33 -15.59 -13.79
N TRP A 167 56.79 -15.27 -14.97
CA TRP A 167 55.35 -15.32 -15.23
C TRP A 167 54.77 -16.74 -15.03
N GLU A 168 55.58 -17.77 -15.22
CA GLU A 168 55.17 -19.17 -15.02
C GLU A 168 54.98 -19.51 -13.54
N GLU A 169 55.88 -19.04 -12.66
CA GLU A 169 55.74 -19.21 -11.22
C GLU A 169 54.54 -18.43 -10.66
N ARG A 170 54.28 -17.23 -11.20
CA ARG A 170 53.06 -16.48 -10.89
C ARG A 170 51.81 -17.30 -11.23
N SER A 171 51.76 -17.87 -12.43
CA SER A 171 50.61 -18.67 -12.89
C SER A 171 50.38 -19.89 -12.00
N LYS A 172 51.44 -20.62 -11.65
CA LYS A 172 51.38 -21.77 -10.73
C LYS A 172 50.89 -21.38 -9.34
N LEU A 173 51.31 -20.21 -8.83
CA LEU A 173 50.85 -19.70 -7.54
C LEU A 173 49.37 -19.30 -7.57
N LEU A 174 48.93 -18.65 -8.65
CA LEU A 174 47.52 -18.28 -8.85
C LEU A 174 46.63 -19.53 -8.95
N GLU A 175 47.08 -20.56 -9.67
CA GLU A 175 46.40 -21.85 -9.77
C GLU A 175 46.29 -22.55 -8.41
N LYS A 176 47.38 -22.58 -7.63
CA LYS A 176 47.41 -23.14 -6.28
C LYS A 176 46.47 -22.41 -5.31
N LEU A 177 46.37 -21.09 -5.43
CA LEU A 177 45.43 -20.26 -4.66
C LEU A 177 44.00 -20.31 -5.22
N LYS A 178 43.77 -21.03 -6.33
CA LYS A 178 42.49 -21.08 -7.06
C LYS A 178 41.96 -19.69 -7.44
N LEU A 179 42.88 -18.76 -7.73
CA LEU A 179 42.56 -17.40 -8.15
C LEU A 179 42.63 -17.32 -9.67
N LYS A 180 41.48 -17.13 -10.32
CA LYS A 180 41.46 -16.69 -11.72
C LYS A 180 41.55 -15.18 -11.75
N ILE A 181 42.61 -14.66 -12.38
CA ILE A 181 42.73 -13.25 -12.72
C ILE A 181 42.59 -13.19 -14.23
N ASP A 182 41.42 -12.76 -14.71
CA ASP A 182 41.24 -12.42 -16.12
C ASP A 182 41.97 -11.08 -16.36
N ILE A 183 42.89 -11.06 -17.32
CA ILE A 183 43.63 -9.86 -17.77
C ILE A 183 42.87 -9.23 -18.93
#